data_AF-A0A1Y5EK80-F1
#
_entry.id   AF-A0A1Y5EK80-F1
#
_cell.length_a   1.000
_cell.length_b   1.000
_cell.length_c   1.000
_cell.angle_alpha   90.00
_cell.angle_beta   90.00
_cell.angle_gamma   90.00
#
_symmetry.space_group_name_H-M   'P 1'
#
loop_
_entity.id
_entity.type
_entity.pdbx_description
1 polymer ?
#
loop_
_entity_poly.entity_id
_entity_poly.type
_entity_poly.pdbx_seq_one_letter_code
_entity_poly.pdbx_strand_id
1 'polypeptide(L)'
;MRTTIIHQRFLTTGLLFALLVSCSAVFAHAKYERSDPGRRSVLTRSPEVIKIWFSERLEPAYSTIVVKNKAGDVVSEQKAVLAEGNDKLLSLTLPTLEAGKYSVFYRVLSVDGHVVDSKFKFRIKQAKPVQP
;
A
#
# COMPACT_ATOMS: atom_id res chain seq x y z
N MET A 1 40.17 -29.30 -49.71
CA MET A 1 38.70 -29.29 -49.93
C MET A 1 38.12 -30.28 -48.93
N ARG A 2 37.21 -30.01 -47.99
CA ARG A 2 36.31 -28.89 -47.69
C ARG A 2 36.10 -28.88 -46.16
N THR A 3 36.11 -27.69 -45.57
CA THR A 3 35.24 -27.16 -44.50
C THR A 3 34.16 -28.15 -44.01
N THR A 4 33.92 -28.40 -42.71
CA THR A 4 33.15 -27.52 -41.81
C THR A 4 33.04 -28.17 -40.40
N ILE A 5 33.91 -27.84 -39.44
CA ILE A 5 33.65 -28.07 -37.99
C ILE A 5 33.97 -26.79 -37.24
N ILE A 6 33.27 -25.71 -37.59
CA ILE A 6 33.45 -24.41 -36.91
C ILE A 6 32.09 -23.82 -36.52
N HIS A 7 30.97 -24.19 -37.15
CA HIS A 7 29.66 -23.62 -36.81
C HIS A 7 29.02 -24.21 -35.53
N GLN A 8 29.44 -25.41 -35.12
CA GLN A 8 28.79 -26.11 -34.00
C GLN A 8 29.18 -25.57 -32.62
N ARG A 9 30.35 -24.93 -32.48
CA ARG A 9 30.85 -24.34 -31.21
C ARG A 9 30.35 -22.92 -30.96
N PHE A 10 30.02 -22.18 -32.02
CA PHE A 10 29.42 -20.85 -31.90
C PHE A 10 27.93 -20.94 -31.54
N LEU A 11 27.23 -21.99 -32.00
CA LEU A 11 25.82 -22.23 -31.65
C LEU A 11 25.64 -22.55 -30.17
N THR A 12 26.52 -23.35 -29.56
CA THR A 12 26.44 -23.73 -28.14
C THR A 12 26.77 -22.57 -27.20
N THR A 13 27.68 -21.68 -27.60
CA THR A 13 28.07 -20.50 -26.80
C THR A 13 27.00 -19.41 -26.84
N GLY A 14 26.33 -19.22 -27.99
CA GLY A 14 25.20 -18.29 -28.12
C GLY A 14 23.96 -18.73 -27.34
N LEU A 15 23.68 -20.04 -27.27
CA LEU A 15 22.56 -20.58 -26.49
C LEU A 15 22.76 -20.41 -24.97
N LEU A 16 23.99 -20.57 -24.48
CA LEU A 16 24.31 -20.31 -23.06
C LEU A 16 24.16 -18.83 -22.69
N PHE A 17 24.46 -17.90 -23.61
CA PHE A 17 24.29 -16.47 -23.39
C PHE A 17 22.81 -16.04 -23.45
N ALA A 18 22.01 -16.68 -24.31
CA ALA A 18 20.58 -16.43 -24.41
C ALA A 18 19.79 -16.90 -23.16
N LEU A 19 20.26 -17.93 -22.45
CA LEU A 19 19.65 -18.40 -21.20
C LEU A 19 19.92 -17.49 -19.98
N LEU A 20 20.90 -16.60 -20.03
CA LEU A 20 21.22 -15.69 -18.92
C LEU A 20 20.33 -14.44 -18.87
N VAL A 21 19.45 -14.24 -19.87
CA VAL A 21 18.53 -13.10 -19.96
C VAL A 21 17.11 -13.48 -19.55
N SER A 22 16.95 -14.49 -18.69
CA SER A 22 15.71 -14.63 -17.92
C SER A 22 15.69 -13.56 -16.84
N CYS A 23 15.28 -12.34 -17.22
CA CYS A 23 14.96 -11.27 -16.28
C CYS A 23 13.73 -11.70 -15.47
N SER A 24 13.97 -12.33 -14.32
CA SER A 24 12.92 -12.51 -13.33
C SER A 24 12.46 -11.12 -12.90
N ALA A 25 11.27 -10.72 -13.34
CA ALA A 25 10.58 -9.58 -12.78
C ALA A 25 10.41 -9.86 -11.29
N VAL A 26 11.27 -9.25 -10.46
CA VAL A 26 11.16 -9.33 -9.01
C VAL A 26 9.96 -8.45 -8.66
N PHE A 27 8.78 -9.06 -8.62
CA PHE A 27 7.59 -8.42 -8.10
C PHE A 27 7.77 -8.23 -6.59
N ALA A 28 8.12 -7.01 -6.19
CA ALA A 28 8.18 -6.65 -4.79
C ALA A 28 6.74 -6.45 -4.31
N HIS A 29 6.35 -7.12 -3.22
CA HIS A 29 4.99 -7.01 -2.66
C HIS A 29 4.67 -5.55 -2.30
N ALA A 30 3.40 -5.14 -2.29
CA ALA A 30 2.99 -3.79 -1.84
C ALA A 30 3.50 -3.47 -0.43
N LYS A 31 4.50 -2.59 -0.32
CA LYS A 31 5.00 -2.12 0.98
C LYS A 31 4.30 -0.83 1.35
N TYR A 32 3.94 -0.71 2.62
CA TYR A 32 3.54 0.58 3.20
C TYR A 32 4.71 1.57 3.10
N GLU A 33 4.47 2.74 2.51
CA GLU A 33 5.47 3.82 2.44
C GLU A 33 5.19 4.90 3.48
N ARG A 34 3.98 5.47 3.45
CA ARG A 34 3.55 6.54 4.34
C ARG A 34 2.02 6.62 4.44
N SER A 35 1.55 7.41 5.39
CA SER A 35 0.13 7.69 5.58
C SER A 35 -0.09 9.13 6.02
N ASP A 36 -1.30 9.60 5.79
CA ASP A 36 -1.84 10.83 6.35
C ASP A 36 -3.26 10.53 6.86
N PRO A 37 -3.55 10.60 8.17
CA PRO A 37 -2.64 10.93 9.27
C PRO A 37 -1.46 9.97 9.38
N GLY A 38 -0.29 10.49 9.75
CA GLY A 38 0.92 9.69 9.92
C GLY A 38 0.83 8.67 11.06
N ARG A 39 1.60 7.58 10.98
CA ARG A 39 1.68 6.57 12.04
C ARG A 39 2.09 7.22 13.37
N ARG A 40 1.29 6.98 14.41
CA ARG A 40 1.45 7.52 15.76
C ARG A 40 1.35 9.06 15.83
N SER A 41 0.80 9.70 14.80
CA SER A 41 0.56 11.14 14.80
C SER A 41 -0.47 11.54 15.86
N VAL A 42 -0.34 12.78 16.32
CA VAL A 42 -1.26 13.42 17.26
C VAL A 42 -1.83 14.67 16.60
N LEU A 43 -3.11 14.61 16.23
CA LEU A 43 -3.83 15.67 15.54
C LEU A 43 -4.53 16.60 16.53
N THR A 44 -4.72 17.86 16.14
CA THR A 44 -5.53 18.84 16.88
C THR A 44 -6.99 18.87 16.45
N ARG A 45 -7.30 18.31 15.26
CA ARG A 45 -8.64 18.25 14.66
C ARG A 45 -8.89 16.89 14.04
N SER A 46 -10.17 16.57 13.79
CA SER A 46 -10.54 15.38 13.02
C SER A 46 -9.97 15.48 11.60
N PRO A 47 -9.35 14.40 11.07
CA PRO A 47 -9.06 14.31 9.65
C PRO A 47 -10.35 13.99 8.88
N GLU A 48 -10.50 14.57 7.70
CA GLU A 48 -11.61 14.25 6.78
C GLU A 48 -11.33 12.99 5.96
N VAL A 49 -10.05 12.63 5.80
CA VAL A 49 -9.60 11.53 4.96
C VAL A 49 -8.39 10.83 5.58
N ILE A 50 -8.33 9.51 5.43
CA ILE A 50 -7.10 8.73 5.56
C ILE A 50 -6.55 8.45 4.17
N LYS A 51 -5.26 8.66 4.00
CA LYS A 51 -4.49 8.33 2.81
C LYS A 51 -3.35 7.39 3.18
N ILE A 52 -3.17 6.31 2.42
CA ILE A 52 -2.07 5.37 2.58
C ILE A 52 -1.40 5.17 1.22
N TRP A 53 -0.10 5.42 1.17
CA TRP A 53 0.73 5.22 -0.02
C TRP A 53 1.48 3.90 0.09
N PHE A 54 1.49 3.16 -1.01
CA PHE A 54 2.17 1.90 -1.16
C PHE A 54 3.22 1.95 -2.27
N SER A 55 4.19 1.03 -2.22
CA SER A 55 5.22 0.94 -3.25
C SER A 55 4.69 0.39 -4.58
N GLU A 56 3.57 -0.35 -4.54
CA GLU A 56 2.98 -1.03 -5.70
C GLU A 56 1.55 -0.61 -5.98
N ARG A 57 1.15 -0.86 -7.23
CA ARG A 57 -0.22 -0.67 -7.71
C ARG A 57 -1.14 -1.68 -7.02
N LEU A 58 -2.34 -1.23 -6.67
CA LEU A 58 -3.31 -2.02 -5.92
C LEU A 58 -4.48 -2.47 -6.78
N GLU A 59 -5.02 -3.63 -6.45
CA GLU A 59 -6.32 -4.09 -6.92
C GLU A 59 -7.44 -3.46 -6.05
N PRO A 60 -8.24 -2.51 -6.59
CA PRO A 60 -9.17 -1.72 -5.79
C PRO A 60 -10.27 -2.56 -5.14
N ALA A 61 -10.78 -3.57 -5.86
CA ALA A 61 -11.88 -4.41 -5.38
C ALA A 61 -11.52 -5.25 -4.14
N TYR A 62 -10.22 -5.46 -3.90
CA TYR A 62 -9.70 -6.30 -2.81
C TYR A 62 -8.88 -5.50 -1.79
N SER A 63 -8.89 -4.17 -1.89
CA SER A 63 -8.13 -3.27 -1.03
C SER A 63 -9.07 -2.45 -0.14
N THR A 64 -8.85 -2.49 1.17
CA THR A 64 -9.76 -1.92 2.18
C THR A 64 -9.03 -1.15 3.27
N ILE A 65 -9.72 -0.19 3.86
CA ILE A 65 -9.34 0.50 5.09
C ILE A 65 -10.52 0.41 6.05
N VAL A 66 -10.25 0.07 7.30
CA VAL A 66 -11.24 0.08 8.39
C VAL A 66 -10.67 0.86 9.56
N VAL A 67 -11.43 1.83 10.06
CA VAL A 67 -11.02 2.63 11.23
C VAL A 67 -11.84 2.23 12.43
N LYS A 68 -11.15 1.97 13.55
CA LYS A 68 -11.78 1.67 14.83
C LYS A 68 -11.42 2.69 15.90
N ASN A 69 -12.39 3.03 16.75
CA ASN A 69 -12.17 3.86 17.94
C ASN A 69 -11.49 3.04 19.06
N LYS A 70 -11.35 3.62 20.26
CA LYS A 70 -10.76 2.95 21.42
C LYS A 70 -11.61 1.79 21.96
N ALA A 71 -12.93 1.88 21.84
CA ALA A 71 -13.86 0.82 22.25
C ALA A 71 -13.86 -0.38 21.29
N GLY A 72 -13.32 -0.19 20.08
CA GLY A 72 -13.26 -1.23 19.04
C GLY A 72 -14.36 -1.11 17.98
N ASP A 73 -15.23 -0.10 18.11
CA ASP A 73 -16.29 0.17 17.15
C ASP A 73 -15.71 0.67 15.84
N VAL A 74 -16.29 0.24 14.72
CA VAL A 74 -15.95 0.74 13.39
C VAL A 74 -16.56 2.13 13.22
N VAL A 75 -15.73 3.11 12.90
CA VAL A 75 -16.14 4.52 12.66
C VAL A 75 -15.96 4.94 11.21
N SER A 76 -15.45 4.04 10.37
CA SER A 76 -15.40 4.22 8.92
C SER A 76 -16.71 3.76 8.30
N GLU A 77 -17.46 4.67 7.69
CA GLU A 77 -18.78 4.39 7.12
C GLU A 77 -18.71 4.08 5.61
N GLN A 78 -17.71 4.63 4.93
CA GLN A 78 -17.54 4.49 3.47
C GLN A 78 -16.50 3.43 3.13
N LYS A 79 -16.51 2.96 1.88
CA LYS A 79 -15.45 2.10 1.35
C LYS A 79 -14.22 2.92 1.00
N ALA A 80 -13.04 2.33 1.17
CA ALA A 80 -11.82 2.91 0.64
C ALA A 80 -11.82 2.86 -0.90
N VAL A 81 -11.20 3.85 -1.52
CA VAL A 81 -11.08 4.00 -2.97
C VAL A 81 -9.64 4.35 -3.33
N LEU A 82 -9.19 3.95 -4.52
CA LEU A 82 -7.93 4.48 -5.05
C LEU A 82 -8.12 5.95 -5.44
N ALA A 83 -7.08 6.75 -5.22
CA ALA A 83 -7.10 8.13 -5.67
C ALA A 83 -7.06 8.19 -7.20
N GLU A 84 -7.80 9.14 -7.77
CA GLU A 84 -7.80 9.37 -9.21
C GLU A 84 -6.37 9.67 -9.70
N GLY A 85 -5.93 8.95 -10.74
CA GLY A 85 -4.57 9.08 -11.28
C GLY A 85 -3.45 8.49 -10.41
N ASN A 86 -3.75 7.84 -9.28
CA ASN A 86 -2.74 7.19 -8.43
C ASN A 86 -3.27 5.88 -7.82
N ASP A 87 -2.98 4.77 -8.51
CA ASP A 87 -3.35 3.42 -8.11
C ASP A 87 -2.48 2.80 -7.00
N LYS A 88 -1.52 3.57 -6.47
CA LYS A 88 -0.72 3.23 -5.29
C LYS A 88 -1.19 3.96 -4.03
N LEU A 89 -2.21 4.79 -4.15
CA LEU A 89 -2.77 5.59 -3.07
C LEU A 89 -4.20 5.14 -2.75
N LEU A 90 -4.36 4.52 -1.59
CA LEU A 90 -5.67 4.15 -1.04
C LEU A 90 -6.17 5.25 -0.11
N SER A 91 -7.39 5.72 -0.34
CA SER A 91 -8.02 6.80 0.42
C SER A 91 -9.35 6.35 1.02
N LEU A 92 -9.66 6.84 2.21
CA LEU A 92 -10.92 6.60 2.90
C LEU A 92 -11.39 7.90 3.55
N THR A 93 -12.56 8.39 3.12
CA THR A 93 -13.24 9.51 3.77
C THR A 93 -13.80 9.09 5.12
N LEU A 94 -13.76 10.00 6.08
CA LEU A 94 -14.20 9.77 7.45
C LEU A 94 -15.30 10.77 7.85
N PRO A 95 -16.23 10.35 8.72
CA PRO A 95 -17.07 11.31 9.43
C PRO A 95 -16.23 12.13 10.42
N THR A 96 -16.82 13.17 11.00
CA THR A 96 -16.18 13.91 12.09
C THR A 96 -15.92 12.98 13.28
N LEU A 97 -14.67 12.87 13.67
CA LEU A 97 -14.22 12.01 14.75
C LEU A 97 -14.01 12.82 16.05
N GLU A 98 -14.45 12.25 17.16
CA GLU A 98 -14.19 12.82 18.48
C GLU A 98 -12.72 12.72 18.89
N ALA A 99 -12.34 13.47 19.92
CA ALA A 99 -11.02 13.35 20.51
C ALA A 99 -10.79 11.94 21.10
N GLY A 100 -9.75 11.25 20.63
CA GLY A 100 -9.55 9.86 21.01
C GLY A 100 -8.39 9.19 20.28
N LYS A 101 -8.15 7.93 20.64
CA LYS A 101 -7.19 7.05 19.95
C LYS A 101 -7.94 6.24 18.90
N TYR A 102 -7.35 6.15 17.71
CA TYR A 102 -7.92 5.41 16.59
C TYR A 102 -6.91 4.39 16.07
N SER A 103 -7.41 3.26 15.61
CA SER A 103 -6.65 2.23 14.91
C SER A 103 -7.12 2.13 13.47
N VAL A 104 -6.21 2.26 12.53
CA VAL A 104 -6.44 2.15 11.10
C VAL A 104 -5.92 0.78 10.67
N PHE A 105 -6.83 -0.08 10.27
CA PHE A 105 -6.53 -1.39 9.69
C PHE A 105 -6.59 -1.26 8.18
N TYR A 106 -5.65 -1.88 7.49
CA TYR A 106 -5.69 -1.98 6.03
C TYR A 106 -5.36 -3.41 5.59
N ARG A 107 -6.04 -3.83 4.54
CA ARG A 107 -5.78 -5.05 3.78
C ARG A 107 -5.68 -4.63 2.32
N VAL A 108 -4.57 -4.90 1.66
CA VAL A 108 -4.39 -4.54 0.26
C VAL A 108 -3.91 -5.74 -0.54
N LEU A 109 -4.38 -5.84 -1.78
CA LEU A 109 -3.89 -6.79 -2.78
C LEU A 109 -3.12 -5.99 -3.83
N SER A 110 -1.83 -6.26 -4.02
CA SER A 110 -1.08 -5.70 -5.15
C SER A 110 -1.38 -6.44 -6.44
N VAL A 111 -1.13 -5.77 -7.57
CA VAL A 111 -1.25 -6.36 -8.92
C VAL A 111 -0.30 -7.55 -9.15
N ASP A 112 0.67 -7.76 -8.25
CA ASP A 112 1.54 -8.93 -8.23
C ASP A 112 0.93 -10.16 -7.55
N GLY A 113 -0.30 -10.04 -7.01
CA GLY A 113 -1.04 -11.13 -6.39
C GLY A 113 -0.82 -11.29 -4.88
N HIS A 114 0.01 -10.46 -4.24
CA HIS A 114 0.26 -10.58 -2.80
C HIS A 114 -0.67 -9.72 -1.94
N VAL A 115 -1.14 -10.31 -0.83
CA VAL A 115 -1.95 -9.60 0.17
C VAL A 115 -1.05 -9.08 1.30
N VAL A 116 -1.26 -7.83 1.68
CA VAL A 116 -0.67 -7.25 2.89
C VAL A 116 -1.77 -6.78 3.84
N ASP A 117 -1.77 -7.37 5.03
CA ASP A 117 -2.62 -7.01 6.17
C ASP A 117 -1.81 -6.34 7.26
N SER A 118 -2.18 -5.13 7.66
CA SER A 118 -1.53 -4.48 8.80
C SER A 118 -2.39 -3.39 9.42
N LYS A 119 -1.80 -2.67 10.39
CA LYS A 119 -2.47 -1.57 11.06
C LYS A 119 -1.50 -0.51 11.58
N PHE A 120 -2.01 0.70 11.73
CA PHE A 120 -1.35 1.77 12.50
C PHE A 120 -2.35 2.51 13.38
N LYS A 121 -1.86 3.47 14.16
CA LYS A 121 -2.68 4.26 15.09
C LYS A 121 -2.42 5.75 14.89
N PHE A 122 -3.42 6.57 15.16
CA PHE A 122 -3.27 8.01 15.37
C PHE A 122 -4.14 8.44 16.56
N ARG A 123 -3.98 9.68 17.02
CA ARG A 123 -4.76 10.23 18.12
C ARG A 123 -5.21 11.66 17.82
N ILE A 124 -6.43 12.02 18.19
CA ILE A 124 -6.93 13.39 18.18
C ILE A 124 -6.86 13.93 19.62
N LYS A 125 -6.30 15.13 19.82
CA LYS A 125 -6.24 15.80 21.13
C LYS A 125 -7.65 16.19 21.56
N GLN A 126 -7.90 16.16 22.87
CA GLN A 126 -9.07 16.83 23.40
C GLN A 126 -8.94 18.33 23.17
N ALA A 127 -10.05 18.97 22.78
CA ALA A 127 -10.13 20.41 22.79
C ALA A 127 -9.85 20.87 24.23
N LYS A 128 -8.96 21.84 24.41
CA LYS A 128 -8.78 22.48 25.71
C LYS A 128 -10.10 23.22 26.00
N PRO A 129 -10.75 23.01 27.16
CA PRO A 129 -11.90 23.82 27.53
C PRO A 129 -11.48 25.29 27.49
N VAL A 130 -12.26 26.13 26.80
CA VAL A 130 -12.11 27.58 26.90
C VAL A 130 -12.52 27.93 28.34
N GLN A 131 -11.55 28.33 29.15
CA GLN A 131 -11.86 28.88 30.48
C GLN A 131 -12.45 30.29 30.27
N PRO A 132 -13.57 30.62 30.95
CA PRO A 132 -14.19 31.94 30.85
C PRO A 132 -13.27 33.04 31.39
#